data_AF-A0A314U9C1-F1
#
_entry.id   AF-A0A314U9C1-F1
#
_cell.length_a   1.000
_cell.length_b   1.000
_cell.length_c   1.000
_cell.angle_alpha   90.00
_cell.angle_beta   90.00
_cell.angle_gamma   90.00
#
_symmetry.space_group_name_H-M   'P 1'
#
loop_
_entity.id
_entity.type
_entity.pdbx_description
1 polymer ?
#
loop_
_entity_poly.entity_id
_entity_poly.type
_entity_poly.pdbx_seq_one_letter_code
_entity_poly.pdbx_strand_id
1 'polypeptide(L)'
;MGAILGDPSKPLLLSIRSGAAISMPGMMDTVLNLGLNDEVVAGLAAKSGERFAYDSYRRFLDMFGDVVMGIPHSSFEEKLEKLKSIKGVELDTKLTTSDLKELVEQYKNVYLETKGEIFPSDPKQQLLLAVKAVFDSWDSPRANKYRSINQITGLKGTAVNIQCMVFGNMGNTSGTGVLFTRNPSTGERKLYGEFLINAQGEDVVAGIRTPEDLNTMKSCMPEAYKELVENCEILEKHYKDMMDIEFTVQENRLWMLQCRAGKRTGKGAVKIAVDMTNEGLVDQALQSRWWNHSTLTNFFTHRYLFSFLTKRRGRGRWGGGREKSECYIV
;
A
#
# COMPACT_ATOMS: atom_id res chain seq x y z
N MET A 1 -4.09 -25.53 3.32
CA MET A 1 -3.10 -25.11 2.29
C MET A 1 -2.02 -26.19 2.26
N GLY A 2 -1.74 -26.77 1.09
CA GLY A 2 -0.68 -27.77 0.89
C GLY A 2 0.30 -27.31 -0.20
N ALA A 3 0.60 -26.02 -0.21
CA ALA A 3 1.49 -25.38 -1.17
C ALA A 3 2.94 -25.41 -0.67
N ILE A 4 3.88 -25.50 -1.59
CA ILE A 4 5.31 -25.66 -1.30
C ILE A 4 6.09 -24.56 -2.05
N LEU A 5 7.05 -23.95 -1.35
CA LEU A 5 7.90 -22.91 -1.93
C LEU A 5 8.80 -23.52 -3.01
N GLY A 6 8.67 -23.01 -4.24
CA GLY A 6 9.42 -23.52 -5.41
C GLY A 6 8.80 -24.72 -6.13
N ASP A 7 7.60 -25.18 -5.73
CA ASP A 7 6.90 -26.28 -6.42
C ASP A 7 5.96 -25.74 -7.50
N PRO A 8 6.18 -26.02 -8.80
CA PRO A 8 5.30 -25.57 -9.88
C PRO A 8 3.87 -26.13 -9.80
N SER A 9 3.68 -27.34 -9.25
CA SER A 9 2.36 -27.98 -9.18
C SER A 9 1.47 -27.36 -8.10
N LYS A 10 2.08 -26.88 -7.02
CA LYS A 10 1.40 -26.28 -5.86
C LYS A 10 2.20 -25.09 -5.34
N PRO A 11 2.29 -24.01 -6.10
CA PRO A 11 3.19 -22.91 -5.80
C PRO A 11 2.77 -22.17 -4.53
N LEU A 12 3.71 -22.02 -3.59
CA LEU A 12 3.60 -21.08 -2.47
C LEU A 12 4.40 -19.83 -2.82
N LEU A 13 3.72 -18.69 -2.95
CA LEU A 13 4.37 -17.39 -3.07
C LEU A 13 4.26 -16.63 -1.75
N LEU A 14 5.25 -15.79 -1.47
CA LEU A 14 5.37 -15.05 -0.21
C LEU A 14 5.42 -13.54 -0.45
N SER A 15 4.93 -12.76 0.50
CA SER A 15 5.26 -11.35 0.65
C SER A 15 6.22 -11.16 1.81
N ILE A 16 7.21 -10.30 1.62
CA ILE A 16 8.16 -9.86 2.64
C ILE A 16 7.88 -8.40 2.94
N ARG A 17 7.48 -8.12 4.18
CA ARG A 17 7.13 -6.77 4.64
C ARG A 17 7.92 -6.40 5.88
N SER A 18 8.53 -5.23 5.87
CA SER A 18 9.20 -4.67 7.04
C SER A 18 8.19 -4.15 8.07
N GLY A 19 8.54 -4.20 9.36
CA GLY A 19 7.66 -3.75 10.44
C GLY A 19 8.42 -3.34 11.70
N ALA A 20 8.43 -2.04 12.00
CA ALA A 20 9.00 -1.51 13.24
C ALA A 20 7.95 -1.38 14.35
N ALA A 21 8.40 -1.28 15.60
CA ALA A 21 7.51 -1.12 16.76
C ALA A 21 6.69 0.19 16.72
N ILE A 22 7.17 1.20 15.99
CA ILE A 22 6.45 2.45 15.74
C ILE A 22 6.21 2.55 14.23
N SER A 23 5.00 2.97 13.86
CA SER A 23 4.61 3.12 12.45
C SER A 23 5.48 4.16 11.74
N MET A 24 6.18 3.73 10.69
CA MET A 24 6.98 4.57 9.79
C MET A 24 6.43 4.46 8.36
N PRO A 25 5.30 5.13 8.03
CA PRO A 25 4.65 4.97 6.74
C PRO A 25 5.51 5.49 5.59
N GLY A 26 5.56 4.72 4.49
CA GLY A 26 6.34 5.05 3.29
C GLY A 26 7.84 4.89 3.45
N MET A 27 8.32 4.34 4.57
CA MET A 27 9.76 4.18 4.87
C MET A 27 10.25 2.75 4.71
N MET A 28 9.35 1.85 4.35
CA MET A 28 9.46 0.41 4.54
C MET A 28 9.00 -0.26 3.26
N ASP A 29 9.94 -0.84 2.54
CA ASP A 29 9.65 -1.48 1.26
C ASP A 29 9.02 -2.86 1.47
N THR A 30 8.22 -3.25 0.48
CA THR A 30 7.52 -4.54 0.44
C THR A 30 7.92 -5.26 -0.82
N VAL A 31 8.19 -6.56 -0.70
CA VAL A 31 8.40 -7.45 -1.84
C VAL A 31 7.23 -8.42 -1.90
N LEU A 32 6.46 -8.40 -2.99
CA LEU A 32 5.39 -9.36 -3.27
C LEU A 32 5.86 -10.45 -4.23
N ASN A 33 5.09 -11.54 -4.33
CA ASN A 33 5.30 -12.63 -5.28
C ASN A 33 6.65 -13.37 -5.16
N LEU A 34 7.31 -13.31 -3.99
CA LEU A 34 8.56 -14.02 -3.75
C LEU A 34 8.36 -15.53 -3.90
N GLY A 35 9.30 -16.17 -4.60
CA GLY A 35 9.25 -17.58 -4.95
C GLY A 35 8.94 -17.86 -6.42
N LEU A 36 8.66 -16.82 -7.20
CA LEU A 36 8.54 -16.95 -8.66
C LEU A 36 9.91 -17.22 -9.30
N ASN A 37 9.89 -18.14 -10.25
CA ASN A 37 10.95 -18.44 -11.20
C ASN A 37 10.28 -19.04 -12.46
N ASP A 38 11.07 -19.50 -13.42
CA ASP A 38 10.55 -19.96 -14.72
C ASP A 38 9.66 -21.20 -14.64
N GLU A 39 9.95 -22.09 -13.71
CA GLU A 39 9.17 -23.31 -13.49
C GLU A 39 7.87 -22.98 -12.74
N VAL A 40 7.99 -22.19 -11.67
CA VAL A 40 6.87 -21.78 -10.80
C VAL A 40 5.89 -20.89 -11.55
N VAL A 41 6.37 -19.97 -12.42
CA VAL A 41 5.48 -19.11 -13.22
C VAL A 41 4.69 -19.93 -14.24
N ALA A 42 5.28 -20.97 -14.84
CA ALA A 42 4.57 -21.86 -15.75
C ALA A 42 3.48 -22.65 -15.02
N GLY A 43 3.77 -23.12 -13.80
CA GLY A 43 2.77 -23.76 -12.93
C GLY A 43 1.64 -22.82 -12.51
N LEU A 44 1.98 -21.58 -12.14
CA LEU A 44 1.01 -20.54 -11.82
C LEU A 44 0.14 -20.17 -13.04
N ALA A 45 0.75 -20.09 -14.22
CA ALA A 45 0.08 -19.82 -15.48
C ALA A 45 -0.97 -20.89 -15.81
N ALA A 46 -0.63 -22.16 -15.60
CA ALA A 46 -1.54 -23.29 -15.83
C ALA A 46 -2.78 -23.25 -14.93
N LYS A 47 -2.66 -22.71 -13.71
CA LYS A 47 -3.74 -22.68 -12.72
C LYS A 47 -4.57 -21.40 -12.77
N SER A 48 -3.92 -20.26 -12.97
CA SER A 48 -4.49 -18.93 -12.74
C SER A 48 -4.49 -18.05 -13.99
N GLY A 49 -4.08 -18.59 -15.13
CA GLY A 49 -4.01 -17.91 -16.42
C GLY A 49 -2.63 -17.30 -16.70
N GLU A 50 -2.16 -17.45 -17.94
CA GLU A 50 -0.81 -17.06 -18.33
C GLU A 50 -0.55 -15.57 -18.16
N ARG A 51 -1.49 -14.71 -18.58
CA ARG A 51 -1.30 -13.26 -18.51
C ARG A 51 -1.03 -12.79 -17.07
N PHE A 52 -1.80 -13.30 -16.11
CA PHE A 52 -1.64 -12.97 -14.69
C PHE A 52 -0.28 -13.45 -14.14
N ALA A 53 0.11 -14.68 -14.47
CA ALA A 53 1.36 -15.25 -13.98
C ALA A 53 2.58 -14.47 -14.48
N TYR A 54 2.65 -14.16 -15.77
CA TYR A 54 3.77 -13.41 -16.35
C TYR A 54 3.73 -11.92 -15.98
N ASP A 55 2.55 -11.30 -15.79
CA ASP A 55 2.47 -9.95 -15.22
C ASP A 55 3.01 -9.91 -13.78
N SER A 56 2.65 -10.90 -12.96
CA SER A 56 3.15 -11.02 -11.59
C SER A 56 4.66 -11.27 -11.56
N TYR A 57 5.19 -12.03 -12.53
CA TYR A 57 6.62 -12.33 -12.61
C TYR A 57 7.45 -11.13 -13.05
N ARG A 58 7.03 -10.35 -14.06
CA ARG A 58 7.74 -9.11 -14.42
C ARG A 58 7.77 -8.11 -13.25
N ARG A 59 6.65 -7.96 -12.52
CA ARG A 59 6.57 -7.08 -11.35
C ARG A 59 7.48 -7.55 -10.23
N PHE A 60 7.55 -8.86 -10.02
CA PHE A 60 8.48 -9.42 -9.06
C PHE A 60 9.94 -9.17 -9.44
N LEU A 61 10.31 -9.34 -10.72
CA LEU A 61 11.67 -9.08 -11.20
C LEU A 61 12.08 -7.62 -10.99
N ASP A 62 11.19 -6.68 -11.28
CA ASP A 62 11.44 -5.25 -11.03
C ASP A 62 11.58 -4.95 -9.54
N MET A 63 10.54 -5.24 -8.75
CA MET A 63 10.49 -4.96 -7.31
C MET A 63 11.59 -5.66 -6.52
N PHE A 64 11.92 -6.92 -6.83
CA PHE A 64 13.04 -7.62 -6.20
C PHE A 64 14.37 -7.00 -6.63
N GLY A 65 14.48 -6.57 -7.89
CA GLY A 65 15.67 -5.91 -8.42
C GLY A 65 15.94 -4.60 -7.70
N ASP A 66 14.92 -3.75 -7.58
CA ASP A 66 15.00 -2.46 -6.92
C ASP A 66 15.21 -2.59 -5.41
N VAL A 67 14.30 -3.27 -4.73
CA VAL A 67 14.28 -3.31 -3.25
C VAL A 67 15.41 -4.19 -2.68
N VAL A 68 15.70 -5.33 -3.30
CA VAL A 68 16.64 -6.33 -2.73
C VAL A 68 18.02 -6.23 -3.35
N MET A 69 18.10 -6.04 -4.67
CA MET A 69 19.39 -6.01 -5.38
C MET A 69 19.92 -4.58 -5.60
N GLY A 70 19.12 -3.55 -5.33
CA GLY A 70 19.48 -2.14 -5.55
C GLY A 70 19.73 -1.83 -7.02
N ILE A 71 18.92 -2.40 -7.92
CA ILE A 71 18.87 -2.10 -9.35
C ILE A 71 17.80 -1.02 -9.55
N PRO A 72 18.13 0.18 -10.05
CA PRO A 72 17.16 1.26 -10.16
C PRO A 72 15.92 0.84 -10.96
N HIS A 73 14.72 1.07 -10.42
CA HIS A 73 13.44 0.86 -11.11
C HIS A 73 13.42 1.43 -12.55
N SER A 74 14.09 2.57 -12.79
CA SER A 74 14.22 3.18 -14.12
C SER A 74 14.81 2.24 -15.19
N SER A 75 15.66 1.29 -14.80
CA SER A 75 16.25 0.30 -15.70
C SER A 75 15.22 -0.72 -16.21
N PHE A 76 14.19 -1.01 -15.42
CA PHE A 76 13.07 -1.88 -15.81
C PHE A 76 12.02 -1.10 -16.61
N GLU A 77 11.73 0.14 -16.19
CA GLU A 77 10.80 1.01 -16.91
C GLU A 77 11.27 1.33 -18.33
N GLU A 78 12.57 1.54 -18.54
CA GLU A 78 13.11 1.73 -19.89
C GLU A 78 12.76 0.57 -20.83
N LYS A 79 12.87 -0.69 -20.35
CA LYS A 79 12.54 -1.87 -21.16
C LYS A 79 11.03 -1.96 -21.41
N LEU A 80 10.20 -1.65 -20.41
CA LEU A 80 8.74 -1.64 -20.54
C LEU A 80 8.26 -0.58 -21.55
N GLU A 81 8.71 0.66 -21.40
CA GLU A 81 8.35 1.77 -22.29
C GLU A 81 8.82 1.51 -23.73
N LYS A 82 10.02 0.95 -23.90
CA LYS A 82 10.51 0.55 -25.23
C LYS A 82 9.62 -0.51 -25.86
N LEU A 83 9.21 -1.53 -25.11
CA LEU A 83 8.31 -2.57 -25.61
C LEU A 83 6.93 -1.98 -25.96
N LYS A 84 6.38 -1.11 -25.10
CA LYS A 84 5.12 -0.40 -25.36
C LYS A 84 5.18 0.43 -26.64
N SER A 85 6.27 1.18 -26.85
CA SER A 85 6.51 1.96 -28.06
C SER A 85 6.57 1.07 -29.31
N ILE A 86 7.28 -0.05 -29.27
CA ILE A 86 7.36 -1.02 -30.38
C ILE A 86 5.99 -1.61 -30.71
N LYS A 87 5.16 -1.89 -29.70
CA LYS A 87 3.83 -2.49 -29.87
C LYS A 87 2.73 -1.45 -30.13
N GLY A 88 3.05 -0.15 -30.05
CA GLY A 88 2.09 0.94 -30.25
C GLY A 88 0.98 1.01 -29.20
N VAL A 89 1.28 0.66 -27.94
CA VAL A 89 0.33 0.69 -26.83
C VAL A 89 0.79 1.68 -25.76
N GLU A 90 -0.16 2.41 -25.17
CA GLU A 90 0.14 3.39 -24.11
C GLU A 90 0.07 2.77 -22.70
N LEU A 91 -0.82 1.80 -22.49
CA LEU A 91 -1.09 1.21 -21.19
C LEU A 91 -0.53 -0.21 -21.09
N ASP A 92 0.11 -0.53 -19.97
CA ASP A 92 0.65 -1.87 -19.66
C ASP A 92 -0.43 -2.96 -19.74
N THR A 93 -1.67 -2.60 -19.41
CA THR A 93 -2.83 -3.51 -19.47
C THR A 93 -3.12 -4.00 -20.89
N LYS A 94 -2.64 -3.29 -21.92
CA LYS A 94 -2.79 -3.65 -23.33
C LYS A 94 -1.71 -4.59 -23.85
N LEU A 95 -0.65 -4.83 -23.08
CA LEU A 95 0.35 -5.84 -23.43
C LEU A 95 -0.27 -7.24 -23.39
N THR A 96 0.04 -8.03 -24.43
CA THR A 96 -0.41 -9.42 -24.53
C THR A 96 0.45 -10.33 -23.65
N THR A 97 0.00 -11.58 -23.47
CA THR A 97 0.78 -12.59 -22.75
C THR A 97 2.14 -12.85 -23.40
N SER A 98 2.21 -12.85 -24.74
CA SER A 98 3.47 -13.04 -25.45
C SER A 98 4.44 -11.89 -25.17
N ASP A 99 3.93 -10.66 -25.12
CA ASP A 99 4.74 -9.48 -24.82
C ASP A 99 5.27 -9.52 -23.38
N LEU A 100 4.45 -9.98 -22.42
CA LEU A 100 4.89 -10.14 -21.03
C LEU A 100 5.96 -11.22 -20.87
N LYS A 101 5.85 -12.34 -21.60
CA LYS A 101 6.89 -13.38 -21.64
C LYS A 101 8.22 -12.81 -22.19
N GLU A 102 8.15 -12.03 -23.26
CA GLU A 102 9.31 -11.34 -23.83
C GLU A 102 9.92 -10.36 -22.81
N LEU A 103 9.08 -9.58 -22.14
CA LEU A 103 9.52 -8.59 -21.16
C LEU A 103 10.20 -9.20 -19.94
N VAL A 104 9.72 -10.36 -19.47
CA VAL A 104 10.37 -11.12 -18.38
C VAL A 104 11.82 -11.46 -18.72
N GLU A 105 12.10 -11.91 -19.95
CA GLU A 105 13.47 -12.18 -20.38
C GLU A 105 14.31 -10.90 -20.47
N GLN A 106 13.72 -9.80 -20.96
CA GLN A 106 14.40 -8.50 -20.96
C GLN A 106 14.72 -8.02 -19.53
N TYR A 107 13.83 -8.26 -18.56
CA TYR A 107 14.03 -7.89 -17.15
C TYR A 107 15.12 -8.73 -16.50
N LYS A 108 15.20 -10.04 -16.78
CA LYS A 108 16.34 -10.86 -16.32
C LYS A 108 17.67 -10.34 -16.84
N ASN A 109 17.71 -9.85 -18.09
CA ASN A 109 18.92 -9.25 -18.65
C ASN A 109 19.31 -7.95 -17.93
N VAL A 110 18.37 -7.18 -17.38
CA VAL A 110 18.69 -5.98 -16.57
C VAL A 110 19.56 -6.33 -15.35
N TYR A 111 19.34 -7.50 -14.73
CA TYR A 111 20.18 -7.96 -13.61
C TYR A 111 21.63 -8.17 -14.06
N LEU A 112 21.82 -8.84 -15.20
CA LEU A 112 23.14 -9.06 -15.78
C LEU A 112 23.81 -7.76 -16.21
N GLU A 113 23.08 -6.88 -16.89
CA GLU A 113 23.57 -5.60 -17.39
C GLU A 113 23.99 -4.65 -16.25
N THR A 114 23.25 -4.66 -15.13
CA THR A 114 23.45 -3.68 -14.05
C THR A 114 24.35 -4.19 -12.92
N LYS A 115 24.26 -5.48 -12.57
CA LYS A 115 24.98 -6.08 -11.43
C LYS A 115 25.99 -7.15 -11.84
N GLY A 116 25.96 -7.62 -13.09
CA GLY A 116 26.78 -8.76 -13.53
C GLY A 116 26.32 -10.09 -12.97
N GLU A 117 25.13 -10.15 -12.36
CA GLU A 117 24.56 -11.34 -11.74
C GLU A 117 23.24 -11.71 -12.41
N ILE A 118 22.93 -13.00 -12.46
CA ILE A 118 21.61 -13.46 -12.90
C ILE A 118 20.58 -13.32 -11.78
N PHE A 119 19.32 -13.16 -12.15
CA PHE A 119 18.21 -13.23 -11.19
C PHE A 119 18.24 -14.56 -10.41
N PRO A 120 18.18 -14.55 -9.06
CA PRO A 120 18.24 -15.76 -8.26
C PRO A 120 16.95 -16.59 -8.42
N SER A 121 17.03 -17.73 -9.08
CA SER A 121 15.87 -18.60 -9.33
C SER A 121 15.46 -19.48 -8.14
N ASP A 122 16.36 -19.73 -7.18
CA ASP A 122 16.06 -20.46 -5.94
C ASP A 122 15.22 -19.58 -4.98
N PRO A 123 13.96 -19.96 -4.67
CA PRO A 123 13.12 -19.22 -3.74
C PRO A 123 13.71 -19.06 -2.33
N LYS A 124 14.54 -19.99 -1.87
CA LYS A 124 15.18 -19.88 -0.54
C LYS A 124 16.26 -18.82 -0.55
N GLN A 125 17.04 -18.73 -1.63
CA GLN A 125 17.98 -17.65 -1.84
C GLN A 125 17.27 -16.30 -1.94
N GLN A 126 16.19 -16.22 -2.73
CA GLN A 126 15.36 -15.01 -2.80
C GLN A 126 14.90 -14.56 -1.40
N LEU A 127 14.38 -15.50 -0.59
CA LEU A 127 13.91 -15.23 0.76
C LEU A 127 15.03 -14.70 1.67
N LEU A 128 16.20 -15.33 1.64
CA LEU A 128 17.34 -14.91 2.45
C LEU A 128 17.80 -13.49 2.08
N LEU A 129 17.87 -13.20 0.79
CA LEU A 129 18.26 -11.87 0.29
C LEU A 129 17.23 -10.82 0.69
N ALA A 130 15.94 -11.10 0.54
CA ALA A 130 14.87 -10.18 0.93
C ALA A 130 14.87 -9.89 2.44
N VAL A 131 15.12 -10.91 3.28
CA VAL A 131 15.26 -10.73 4.75
C VAL A 131 16.44 -9.81 5.08
N LYS A 132 17.60 -10.01 4.43
CA LYS A 132 18.77 -9.14 4.62
C LYS A 132 18.47 -7.71 4.18
N ALA A 133 17.88 -7.52 3.01
CA ALA A 133 17.52 -6.20 2.50
C ALA A 133 16.57 -5.45 3.45
N VAL A 134 15.60 -6.15 4.06
CA VAL A 134 14.76 -5.52 5.10
C VAL A 134 15.59 -5.06 6.29
N PHE A 135 16.52 -5.86 6.80
CA PHE A 135 17.38 -5.43 7.90
C PHE A 135 18.28 -4.25 7.51
N ASP A 136 18.84 -4.26 6.31
CA ASP A 136 19.68 -3.17 5.80
C ASP A 136 18.87 -1.87 5.60
N SER A 137 17.61 -1.99 5.18
CA SER A 137 16.70 -0.83 4.99
C SER A 137 16.47 -0.04 6.28
N TRP A 138 16.62 -0.69 7.45
CA TRP A 138 16.51 -0.04 8.75
C TRP A 138 17.52 1.10 8.90
N ASP A 139 18.72 0.96 8.35
CA ASP A 139 19.80 1.94 8.46
C ASP A 139 19.94 2.83 7.20
N SER A 140 18.93 2.80 6.32
CA SER A 140 18.92 3.66 5.13
C SER A 140 18.97 5.15 5.52
N PRO A 141 19.60 6.01 4.71
CA PRO A 141 19.62 7.46 4.96
C PRO A 141 18.23 8.06 5.15
N ARG A 142 17.25 7.54 4.39
CA ARG A 142 15.84 7.91 4.48
C ARG A 142 15.29 7.56 5.86
N ALA A 143 15.43 6.30 6.31
CA ALA A 143 14.94 5.85 7.62
C ALA A 143 15.59 6.60 8.79
N ASN A 144 16.91 6.80 8.73
CA ASN A 144 17.66 7.59 9.71
C ASN A 144 17.15 9.03 9.80
N LYS A 145 16.94 9.68 8.65
CA LYS A 145 16.41 11.05 8.61
C LYS A 145 14.99 11.13 9.16
N TYR A 146 14.12 10.17 8.84
CA TYR A 146 12.76 10.11 9.36
C TYR A 146 12.75 9.98 10.89
N ARG A 147 13.56 9.06 11.46
CA ARG A 147 13.67 8.91 12.91
C ARG A 147 14.19 10.18 13.57
N SER A 148 15.16 10.86 12.97
CA SER A 148 15.70 12.13 13.45
C SER A 148 14.64 13.24 13.46
N ILE A 149 13.92 13.46 12.36
CA ILE A 149 12.88 14.51 12.25
C ILE A 149 11.74 14.26 13.25
N ASN A 150 11.33 13.01 13.41
CA ASN A 150 10.24 12.62 14.31
C ASN A 150 10.70 12.35 15.74
N GLN A 151 11.99 12.60 16.06
CA GLN A 151 12.59 12.41 17.39
C GLN A 151 12.38 11.00 17.96
N ILE A 152 12.36 9.99 17.10
CA ILE A 152 12.17 8.59 17.47
C ILE A 152 13.51 8.04 17.96
N THR A 153 13.57 7.67 19.24
CA THR A 153 14.75 7.11 19.89
C THR A 153 14.41 5.78 20.58
N GLY A 154 15.43 4.97 20.88
CA GLY A 154 15.27 3.72 21.64
C GLY A 154 14.78 2.50 20.87
N LEU A 155 14.45 2.62 19.57
CA LEU A 155 14.10 1.48 18.73
C LEU A 155 15.34 0.64 18.38
N LYS A 156 15.24 -0.68 18.53
CA LYS A 156 16.35 -1.62 18.29
C LYS A 156 16.54 -2.00 16.82
N GLY A 157 15.49 -1.93 16.02
CA GLY A 157 15.49 -2.49 14.67
C GLY A 157 14.09 -2.57 14.06
N THR A 158 14.01 -3.26 12.92
CA THR A 158 12.77 -3.65 12.24
C THR A 158 12.60 -5.17 12.29
N ALA A 159 11.36 -5.63 12.29
CA ALA A 159 11.01 -7.03 12.09
C ALA A 159 10.75 -7.31 10.61
N VAL A 160 10.80 -8.60 10.25
CA VAL A 160 10.44 -9.10 8.92
C VAL A 160 9.18 -9.94 9.03
N ASN A 161 8.12 -9.53 8.34
CA ASN A 161 6.89 -10.30 8.21
C ASN A 161 6.94 -11.10 6.91
N ILE A 162 6.89 -12.43 7.02
CA ILE A 162 6.84 -13.35 5.88
C ILE A 162 5.43 -13.92 5.86
N GLN A 163 4.66 -13.60 4.82
CA GLN A 163 3.24 -13.95 4.72
C GLN A 163 2.96 -14.65 3.41
N CYS A 164 2.04 -15.62 3.41
CA CYS A 164 1.55 -16.24 2.18
C CYS A 164 0.87 -15.18 1.29
N MET A 165 1.16 -15.19 0.00
CA MET A 165 0.49 -14.32 -0.97
C MET A 165 -0.99 -14.67 -1.11
N VAL A 166 -1.77 -13.62 -1.34
CA VAL A 166 -3.12 -13.65 -1.89
C VAL A 166 -3.16 -12.64 -3.04
N PHE A 167 -3.95 -12.94 -4.08
CA PHE A 167 -3.89 -12.20 -5.35
C PHE A 167 -5.19 -11.46 -5.62
N GLY A 168 -5.12 -10.13 -5.65
CA GLY A 168 -6.22 -9.27 -6.09
C GLY A 168 -6.33 -9.13 -7.61
N ASN A 169 -5.39 -9.68 -8.37
CA ASN A 169 -5.24 -9.54 -9.82
C ASN A 169 -5.51 -10.84 -10.60
N MET A 170 -6.33 -11.75 -10.06
CA MET A 170 -6.76 -12.99 -10.73
C MET A 170 -8.05 -12.81 -11.58
N GLY A 171 -8.39 -11.59 -11.97
CA GLY A 171 -9.60 -11.29 -12.75
C GLY A 171 -10.63 -10.46 -12.00
N ASN A 172 -11.84 -10.38 -12.55
CA ASN A 172 -12.87 -9.42 -12.11
C ASN A 172 -13.58 -9.81 -10.79
N THR A 173 -13.38 -11.04 -10.31
CA THR A 173 -13.83 -11.53 -8.99
C THR A 173 -12.74 -11.37 -7.92
N SER A 174 -11.65 -10.67 -8.25
CA SER A 174 -10.55 -10.38 -7.34
C SER A 174 -10.27 -8.88 -7.32
N GLY A 175 -9.70 -8.38 -6.23
CA GLY A 175 -9.33 -6.98 -6.10
C GLY A 175 -8.62 -6.70 -4.79
N THR A 176 -8.21 -5.46 -4.60
CA THR A 176 -7.50 -5.02 -3.40
C THR A 176 -8.00 -3.66 -2.98
N GLY A 177 -7.98 -3.38 -1.69
CA GLY A 177 -8.47 -2.10 -1.17
C GLY A 177 -7.81 -1.69 0.13
N VAL A 178 -7.98 -0.41 0.42
CA VAL A 178 -7.57 0.23 1.66
C VAL A 178 -8.74 1.03 2.20
N LEU A 179 -8.98 0.96 3.51
CA LEU A 179 -10.05 1.73 4.12
C LEU A 179 -9.74 2.15 5.55
N PHE A 180 -10.44 3.18 5.97
CA PHE A 180 -10.62 3.58 7.35
C PHE A 180 -12.04 3.21 7.79
N THR A 181 -12.18 2.67 9.00
CA THR A 181 -13.50 2.29 9.54
C THR A 181 -14.42 3.50 9.80
N ARG A 182 -13.83 4.70 9.93
CA ARG A 182 -14.51 6.00 9.96
C ARG A 182 -13.75 7.00 9.11
N ASN A 183 -14.39 8.06 8.65
CA ASN A 183 -13.74 9.09 7.85
C ASN A 183 -12.59 9.77 8.63
N PRO A 184 -11.32 9.68 8.17
CA PRO A 184 -10.17 10.19 8.92
C PRO A 184 -10.11 11.74 8.95
N SER A 185 -10.83 12.41 8.06
CA SER A 185 -10.88 13.87 7.95
C SER A 185 -12.00 14.49 8.77
N THR A 186 -13.21 13.93 8.70
CA THR A 186 -14.40 14.48 9.36
C THR A 186 -14.73 13.79 10.68
N GLY A 187 -14.33 12.53 10.84
CA GLY A 187 -14.72 11.64 11.94
C GLY A 187 -16.09 10.99 11.78
N GLU A 188 -16.76 11.15 10.62
CA GLU A 188 -18.03 10.50 10.33
C GLU A 188 -17.93 8.97 10.40
N ARG A 189 -18.88 8.31 11.08
CA ARG A 189 -18.98 6.85 11.19
C ARG A 189 -19.50 6.23 9.89
N LYS A 190 -18.65 6.27 8.87
CA LYS A 190 -18.86 5.66 7.56
C LYS A 190 -17.53 5.10 7.08
N LEU A 191 -17.54 3.88 6.54
CA LEU A 191 -16.36 3.30 5.90
C LEU A 191 -15.87 4.25 4.80
N TYR A 192 -14.60 4.60 4.87
CA TYR A 192 -13.97 5.55 3.97
C TYR A 192 -12.75 4.89 3.36
N GLY A 193 -12.78 4.62 2.06
CA GLY A 193 -11.69 3.89 1.43
C GLY A 193 -11.89 3.71 -0.06
N GLU A 194 -10.95 3.00 -0.64
CA GLU A 194 -10.82 2.80 -2.07
C GLU A 194 -10.60 1.32 -2.38
N PHE A 195 -11.04 0.91 -3.57
CA PHE A 195 -10.94 -0.46 -4.05
C PHE A 195 -10.57 -0.48 -5.53
N LEU A 196 -9.74 -1.43 -5.93
CA LEU A 196 -9.38 -1.69 -7.32
C LEU A 196 -9.68 -3.15 -7.66
N ILE A 197 -10.52 -3.35 -8.69
CA ILE A 197 -10.78 -4.67 -9.26
C ILE A 197 -9.58 -5.09 -10.11
N ASN A 198 -9.21 -6.37 -10.00
CA ASN A 198 -8.17 -7.01 -10.78
C ASN A 198 -6.84 -6.24 -10.68
N ALA A 199 -6.36 -6.02 -9.45
CA ALA A 199 -5.18 -5.20 -9.14
C ALA A 199 -4.42 -5.76 -7.92
N GLN A 200 -3.15 -5.37 -7.77
CA GLN A 200 -2.37 -5.61 -6.55
C GLN A 200 -2.24 -4.34 -5.72
N GLY A 201 -1.90 -4.47 -4.43
CA GLY A 201 -1.81 -3.32 -3.51
C GLY A 201 -0.83 -2.23 -3.99
N GLU A 202 0.19 -2.62 -4.74
CA GLU A 202 1.11 -1.69 -5.43
C GLU A 202 0.36 -0.69 -6.34
N ASP A 203 -0.64 -1.15 -7.10
CA ASP A 203 -1.40 -0.30 -8.03
C ASP A 203 -2.22 0.77 -7.29
N VAL A 204 -2.64 0.48 -6.04
CA VAL A 204 -3.32 1.45 -5.16
C VAL A 204 -2.34 2.52 -4.69
N VAL A 205 -1.09 2.15 -4.37
CA VAL A 205 -0.08 3.09 -3.86
C VAL A 205 0.53 3.93 -4.98
N ALA A 206 0.76 3.34 -6.16
CA ALA A 206 1.41 4.00 -7.29
C ALA A 206 0.49 5.02 -7.98
N GLY A 207 -0.83 4.95 -7.78
CA GLY A 207 -1.79 5.88 -8.40
C GLY A 207 -1.90 5.74 -9.91
N ILE A 208 -1.40 4.64 -10.49
CA ILE A 208 -1.45 4.34 -11.93
C ILE A 208 -2.90 4.14 -12.39
N ARG A 209 -3.74 3.58 -11.51
CA ARG A 209 -5.17 3.39 -11.73
C ARG A 209 -5.96 4.29 -10.80
N THR A 210 -7.00 4.93 -11.35
CA THR A 210 -7.97 5.69 -10.54
C THR A 210 -8.68 4.73 -9.58
N PRO A 211 -8.52 4.90 -8.26
CA PRO A 211 -9.18 4.04 -7.29
C PRO A 211 -10.70 4.24 -7.34
N GLU A 212 -11.45 3.18 -7.10
CA GLU A 212 -12.92 3.22 -7.07
C GLU A 212 -13.44 3.25 -5.63
N ASP A 213 -14.66 3.73 -5.43
CA ASP A 213 -15.31 3.72 -4.11
C ASP A 213 -15.61 2.28 -3.65
N LEU A 214 -15.62 2.03 -2.34
CA LEU A 214 -16.00 0.74 -1.76
C LEU A 214 -17.39 0.22 -2.21
N ASN A 215 -18.27 1.10 -2.71
CA ASN A 215 -19.54 0.72 -3.33
C ASN A 215 -19.34 -0.16 -4.59
N THR A 216 -18.24 -0.02 -5.31
CA THR A 216 -17.87 -0.96 -6.39
C THR A 216 -17.72 -2.36 -5.83
N MET A 217 -16.95 -2.52 -4.74
CA MET A 217 -16.75 -3.83 -4.10
C MET A 217 -18.10 -4.43 -3.66
N LYS A 218 -18.98 -3.62 -3.06
CA LYS A 218 -20.32 -4.05 -2.67
C LYS A 218 -21.15 -4.59 -3.84
N SER A 219 -20.97 -4.02 -5.03
CA SER A 219 -21.72 -4.40 -6.22
C SER A 219 -21.14 -5.65 -6.89
N CYS A 220 -19.82 -5.75 -6.99
CA CYS A 220 -19.14 -6.83 -7.71
C CYS A 220 -18.87 -8.07 -6.84
N MET A 221 -18.70 -7.90 -5.53
CA MET A 221 -18.31 -8.94 -4.57
C MET A 221 -19.09 -8.78 -3.25
N PRO A 222 -20.44 -8.88 -3.27
CA PRO A 222 -21.28 -8.52 -2.14
C PRO A 222 -21.02 -9.35 -0.86
N GLU A 223 -20.67 -10.63 -1.01
CA GLU A 223 -20.36 -11.52 0.11
C GLU A 223 -19.06 -11.10 0.80
N ALA A 224 -18.00 -10.84 0.03
CA ALA A 224 -16.73 -10.35 0.55
C ALA A 224 -16.90 -8.95 1.19
N TYR A 225 -17.75 -8.10 0.63
CA TYR A 225 -18.05 -6.79 1.20
C TYR A 225 -18.78 -6.92 2.55
N LYS A 226 -19.74 -7.84 2.64
CA LYS A 226 -20.44 -8.11 3.91
C LYS A 226 -19.47 -8.60 4.98
N GLU A 227 -18.60 -9.55 4.64
CA GLU A 227 -17.55 -10.04 5.55
C GLU A 227 -16.58 -8.92 5.95
N LEU A 228 -16.25 -8.00 5.03
CA LEU A 228 -15.41 -6.85 5.33
C LEU A 228 -16.06 -5.90 6.35
N VAL A 229 -17.36 -5.61 6.19
CA VAL A 229 -18.11 -4.79 7.15
C VAL A 229 -18.11 -5.44 8.53
N GLU A 230 -18.35 -6.74 8.62
CA GLU A 230 -18.31 -7.50 9.88
C GLU A 230 -16.91 -7.45 10.52
N ASN A 231 -15.85 -7.64 9.73
CA ASN A 231 -14.46 -7.55 10.21
C ASN A 231 -14.10 -6.14 10.69
N CYS A 232 -14.58 -5.08 10.03
CA CYS A 232 -14.39 -3.71 10.49
C CYS A 232 -15.00 -3.47 11.87
N GLU A 233 -16.21 -3.98 12.12
CA GLU A 233 -16.87 -3.87 13.43
C GLU A 233 -16.13 -4.67 14.51
N ILE A 234 -15.66 -5.88 14.19
CA ILE A 234 -14.84 -6.69 15.10
C ILE A 234 -13.56 -5.94 15.47
N LEU A 235 -12.87 -5.34 14.50
CA LEU A 235 -11.63 -4.62 14.71
C LEU A 235 -11.82 -3.35 15.55
N GLU A 236 -12.83 -2.51 15.26
CA GLU A 236 -13.14 -1.35 16.11
C GLU A 236 -13.48 -1.77 17.54
N LYS A 237 -14.25 -2.86 17.71
CA LYS A 237 -14.64 -3.34 19.04
C LYS A 237 -13.47 -3.95 19.81
N HIS A 238 -12.53 -4.59 19.13
CA HIS A 238 -11.36 -5.20 19.74
C HIS A 238 -10.30 -4.16 20.11
N TYR A 239 -9.91 -3.33 19.14
CA TYR A 239 -8.86 -2.31 19.33
C TYR A 239 -9.37 -1.05 20.01
N LYS A 240 -10.69 -0.88 20.12
CA LYS A 240 -11.34 0.27 20.75
C LYS A 240 -11.04 1.58 20.06
N ASP A 241 -10.68 1.56 18.78
CA ASP A 241 -10.27 2.72 18.00
C ASP A 241 -10.66 2.57 16.52
N MET A 242 -10.66 3.68 15.77
CA MET A 242 -10.81 3.69 14.32
C MET A 242 -9.57 3.06 13.67
N MET A 243 -9.82 2.16 12.73
CA MET A 243 -8.79 1.33 12.11
C MET A 243 -8.56 1.71 10.66
N ASP A 244 -7.29 1.73 10.27
CA ASP A 244 -6.78 1.76 8.90
C ASP A 244 -6.43 0.33 8.49
N ILE A 245 -7.04 -0.16 7.42
CA ILE A 245 -7.11 -1.57 7.04
C ILE A 245 -6.70 -1.73 5.58
N GLU A 246 -5.84 -2.71 5.31
CA GLU A 246 -5.56 -3.21 3.97
C GLU A 246 -6.17 -4.60 3.82
N PHE A 247 -6.83 -4.85 2.69
CA PHE A 247 -7.46 -6.13 2.39
C PHE A 247 -7.33 -6.50 0.92
N THR A 248 -7.45 -7.78 0.64
CA THR A 248 -7.49 -8.34 -0.71
C THR A 248 -8.64 -9.32 -0.82
N VAL A 249 -9.35 -9.27 -1.93
CA VAL A 249 -10.31 -10.30 -2.34
C VAL A 249 -9.67 -11.14 -3.42
N GLN A 250 -9.58 -12.44 -3.19
CA GLN A 250 -9.13 -13.40 -4.19
C GLN A 250 -10.29 -14.34 -4.51
N GLU A 251 -10.80 -14.26 -5.74
CA GLU A 251 -11.90 -15.10 -6.23
C GLU A 251 -13.10 -15.12 -5.25
N ASN A 252 -13.63 -13.93 -4.95
CA ASN A 252 -14.73 -13.67 -3.99
C ASN A 252 -14.42 -13.99 -2.52
N ARG A 253 -13.21 -14.42 -2.17
CA ARG A 253 -12.80 -14.65 -0.78
C ARG A 253 -12.03 -13.46 -0.22
N LEU A 254 -12.49 -12.90 0.89
CA LEU A 254 -11.81 -11.81 1.60
C LEU A 254 -10.59 -12.30 2.39
N TRP A 255 -9.55 -11.48 2.39
CA TRP A 255 -8.35 -11.64 3.20
C TRP A 255 -7.96 -10.30 3.82
N MET A 256 -7.84 -10.26 5.15
CA MET A 256 -7.36 -9.10 5.89
C MET A 256 -5.84 -9.16 5.96
N LEU A 257 -5.15 -8.13 5.44
CA LEU A 257 -3.69 -8.14 5.29
C LEU A 257 -2.99 -7.31 6.36
N GLN A 258 -3.56 -6.15 6.69
CA GLN A 258 -3.00 -5.24 7.68
C GLN A 258 -4.12 -4.51 8.39
N CYS A 259 -3.95 -4.27 9.68
CA CYS A 259 -4.78 -3.34 10.43
C CYS A 259 -3.92 -2.56 11.41
N ARG A 260 -4.16 -1.26 11.53
CA ARG A 260 -3.50 -0.38 12.50
C ARG A 260 -4.44 0.73 12.93
N ALA A 261 -4.12 1.42 14.02
CA ALA A 261 -4.85 2.62 14.41
C ALA A 261 -4.74 3.68 13.30
N GLY A 262 -5.89 4.14 12.80
CA GLY A 262 -5.92 5.03 11.65
C GLY A 262 -5.48 6.45 11.99
N LYS A 263 -4.54 7.00 11.22
CA LYS A 263 -4.18 8.42 11.30
C LYS A 263 -5.39 9.27 10.88
N ARG A 264 -5.57 10.40 11.56
CA ARG A 264 -6.76 11.25 11.43
C ARG A 264 -6.45 12.70 11.76
N THR A 265 -7.29 13.62 11.30
CA THR A 265 -7.18 15.05 11.63
C THR A 265 -7.60 15.30 13.08
N GLY A 266 -7.25 16.47 13.65
CA GLY A 266 -7.72 16.86 14.99
C GLY A 266 -9.26 16.90 15.09
N LYS A 267 -9.94 17.36 14.03
CA LYS A 267 -11.42 17.33 13.95
C LYS A 267 -11.95 15.90 13.97
N GLY A 268 -11.39 15.02 13.14
CA GLY A 268 -11.76 13.61 13.09
C GLY A 268 -11.54 12.91 14.42
N ALA A 269 -10.40 13.14 15.08
CA ALA A 269 -10.07 12.58 16.39
C ALA A 269 -11.12 12.93 17.45
N VAL A 270 -11.49 14.22 17.57
CA VAL A 270 -12.49 14.67 18.54
C VAL A 270 -13.84 13.99 18.30
N LYS A 271 -14.32 14.00 17.06
CA LYS A 271 -15.62 13.41 16.72
C LYS A 271 -15.64 11.91 17.00
N ILE A 272 -14.63 11.18 16.55
CA ILE A 272 -14.54 9.72 16.75
C ILE A 272 -14.52 9.38 18.24
N ALA A 273 -13.73 10.11 19.03
CA ALA A 273 -13.62 9.87 20.46
C ALA A 273 -14.97 10.08 21.18
N VAL A 274 -15.72 11.13 20.82
CA VAL A 274 -17.05 11.40 21.39
C VAL A 274 -18.05 10.34 20.96
N ASP A 275 -18.11 10.03 19.67
CA ASP A 275 -19.03 9.02 19.12
C ASP A 275 -18.79 7.65 19.77
N MET A 276 -17.54 7.20 19.87
CA MET A 276 -17.20 5.91 20.49
C MET A 276 -17.50 5.84 21.99
N THR A 277 -17.45 6.98 22.69
CA THR A 277 -17.88 7.05 24.10
C THR A 277 -19.40 6.92 24.20
N ASN A 278 -20.14 7.62 23.34
CA ASN A 278 -21.61 7.53 23.28
C ASN A 278 -22.11 6.14 22.85
N GLU A 279 -21.35 5.45 21.99
CA GLU A 279 -21.58 4.07 21.57
C GLU A 279 -21.23 3.05 22.68
N GLY A 280 -20.64 3.48 23.80
CA GLY A 280 -20.21 2.61 24.90
C GLY A 280 -19.02 1.71 24.54
N LEU A 281 -18.29 2.02 23.46
CA LEU A 281 -17.12 1.27 23.04
C LEU A 281 -15.93 1.54 23.96
N VAL A 282 -15.78 2.79 24.40
CA VAL A 282 -14.62 3.34 25.12
C VAL A 282 -15.11 4.11 26.35
N ASP A 283 -14.43 4.02 27.49
CA ASP A 283 -14.72 4.85 28.65
C ASP A 283 -13.97 6.21 28.60
N GLN A 284 -14.38 7.18 29.43
CA GLN A 284 -13.75 8.51 29.46
C GLN A 284 -12.27 8.48 29.86
N ALA A 285 -11.84 7.47 30.64
CA ALA A 285 -10.46 7.34 31.07
C ALA A 285 -9.56 6.85 29.92
N LEU A 286 -10.02 5.90 29.11
CA LEU A 286 -9.35 5.40 27.91
C LEU A 286 -9.35 6.48 26.82
N GLN A 287 -10.42 7.25 26.70
CA GLN A 287 -10.50 8.43 25.82
C GLN A 287 -9.42 9.46 26.15
N SER A 288 -9.12 9.66 27.45
CA SER A 288 -8.14 10.66 27.88
C SER A 288 -6.73 10.43 27.28
N ARG A 289 -6.41 9.18 26.94
CA ARG A 289 -5.11 8.77 26.36
C ARG A 289 -4.96 9.15 24.89
N TRP A 290 -6.04 9.49 24.20
CA TRP A 290 -6.00 9.87 22.78
C TRP A 290 -5.63 11.34 22.58
N TRP A 291 -5.64 12.13 23.66
CA TRP A 291 -5.27 13.53 23.64
C TRP A 291 -3.77 13.66 23.88
N ASN A 292 -3.04 13.90 22.80
CA ASN A 292 -1.68 14.44 22.89
C ASN A 292 -1.67 15.93 22.49
N HIS A 293 -0.58 16.62 22.85
CA HIS A 293 -0.42 18.04 22.58
C HIS A 293 -0.60 18.38 21.09
N SER A 294 -0.13 17.52 20.18
CA SER A 294 -0.24 17.73 18.73
C SER A 294 -1.67 17.64 18.20
N THR A 295 -2.50 16.73 18.74
CA THR A 295 -3.93 16.60 18.35
C THR A 295 -4.72 17.84 18.73
N LEU A 296 -4.47 18.37 19.93
CA LEU A 296 -5.11 19.60 20.40
C LEU A 296 -4.60 20.83 19.64
N THR A 297 -3.29 20.94 19.42
CA THR A 297 -2.72 22.06 18.64
C THR A 297 -3.30 22.11 17.23
N ASN A 298 -3.42 20.98 16.51
CA ASN A 298 -4.05 20.94 15.19
C ASN A 298 -5.53 21.33 15.19
N PHE A 299 -6.25 21.06 16.28
CA PHE A 299 -7.64 21.49 16.45
C PHE A 299 -7.74 23.02 16.64
N PHE A 300 -6.83 23.60 17.42
CA PHE A 300 -6.83 25.04 17.71
C PHE A 300 -6.21 25.88 16.58
N THR A 301 -5.16 25.43 15.90
CA THR A 301 -4.46 26.21 14.85
C THR A 301 -5.33 26.43 13.61
N HIS A 302 -6.14 25.44 13.19
CA HIS A 302 -7.10 25.63 12.10
C HIS A 302 -8.17 26.68 12.43
N ARG A 303 -8.52 26.85 13.70
CA ARG A 303 -9.49 27.86 14.16
C ARG A 303 -8.89 29.27 14.16
N TYR A 304 -7.60 29.40 14.43
CA TYR A 304 -6.90 30.70 14.44
C TYR A 304 -6.64 31.25 13.03
N LEU A 305 -6.28 30.43 12.04
CA LEU A 305 -6.09 30.93 10.66
C LEU A 305 -7.39 31.50 10.07
N PHE A 306 -8.53 30.84 10.31
CA PHE A 306 -9.82 31.30 9.81
C PHE A 306 -10.32 32.58 10.53
N SER A 307 -10.07 32.69 11.84
CA SER A 307 -10.39 33.92 12.60
C SER A 307 -9.49 35.10 12.22
N PHE A 308 -8.24 34.86 11.82
CA PHE A 308 -7.31 35.92 11.42
C PHE A 308 -7.63 36.46 10.01
N LEU A 309 -8.03 35.58 9.09
CA LEU A 309 -8.42 35.95 7.73
C LEU A 309 -9.81 36.61 7.65
N THR A 310 -10.75 36.25 8.53
CA THR A 310 -12.08 36.89 8.58
C THR A 310 -12.08 38.24 9.29
N LYS A 311 -11.20 38.46 10.29
CA LYS A 311 -11.04 39.80 10.91
C LYS A 311 -10.35 40.83 10.01
N ARG A 312 -9.55 40.42 9.03
CA ARG A 312 -8.90 41.35 8.08
C ARG A 312 -9.75 41.75 6.87
N ARG A 313 -10.89 41.09 6.60
CA ARG A 313 -11.79 41.45 5.47
C ARG A 313 -12.87 42.50 5.81
N GLY A 314 -12.80 43.10 6.99
CA GLY A 314 -13.75 44.12 7.45
C GLY A 314 -13.17 45.53 7.57
N ARG A 315 -12.37 46.01 6.60
CA ARG A 315 -12.00 47.44 6.42
C ARG A 315 -11.20 47.60 5.11
N GLY A 316 -11.75 48.33 4.12
CA GLY A 316 -10.99 48.85 2.97
C GLY A 316 -11.61 48.57 1.60
N ARG A 317 -12.15 49.62 0.97
CA ARG A 317 -12.65 49.68 -0.42
C ARG A 317 -11.50 49.68 -1.44
N TRP A 318 -11.73 48.94 -2.55
CA TRP A 318 -11.38 49.19 -3.96
C TRP A 318 -9.95 49.59 -4.40
N GLY A 319 -9.43 48.84 -5.38
CA GLY A 319 -8.34 49.22 -6.29
C GLY A 319 -7.85 48.03 -7.10
N GLY A 320 -8.03 48.04 -8.43
CA GLY A 320 -7.81 46.90 -9.32
C GLY A 320 -6.34 46.56 -9.63
N GLY A 321 -6.14 45.35 -10.14
CA GLY A 321 -4.87 44.87 -10.69
C GLY A 321 -4.85 43.36 -10.80
N ARG A 322 -4.88 42.82 -12.02
CA ARG A 322 -4.58 41.41 -12.30
C ARG A 322 -3.07 41.22 -12.14
N GLU A 323 -2.64 40.24 -11.36
CA GLU A 323 -1.40 39.52 -11.65
C GLU A 323 -1.39 38.15 -10.97
N LYS A 324 -0.99 37.15 -11.77
CA LYS A 324 -0.69 35.77 -11.38
C LYS A 324 0.59 35.77 -10.55
N SER A 325 0.69 34.93 -9.52
CA SER A 325 1.85 34.06 -9.28
C SER A 325 1.76 33.31 -7.94
N GLU A 326 2.09 32.02 -8.04
CA GLU A 326 2.94 31.27 -7.11
C GLU A 326 2.41 30.95 -5.71
N CYS A 327 1.86 29.73 -5.64
CA CYS A 327 1.78 28.96 -4.41
C CYS A 327 3.13 28.27 -4.19
N TYR A 328 3.88 28.78 -3.22
CA TYR A 328 4.98 28.09 -2.59
C TYR A 328 4.78 28.16 -1.08
N ILE A 329 5.31 27.12 -0.40
CA ILE A 329 5.87 27.12 0.95
C ILE A 329 5.11 26.31 2.03
N VAL A 330 5.72 25.13 2.26
CA VAL A 330 6.28 24.57 3.52
C VAL A 330 5.36 23.74 4.41
#